data_AF-A0A0D1JAL7-F1
#
_entry.id   AF-A0A0D1JAL7-F1
#
_cell.length_a   1.000
_cell.length_b   1.000
_cell.length_c   1.000
_cell.angle_alpha   90.00
_cell.angle_beta   90.00
_cell.angle_gamma   90.00
#
_symmetry.space_group_name_H-M   'P 1'
#
loop_
_entity.id
_entity.type
_entity.pdbx_description
1 polymer ?
#
loop_
_entity_poly.entity_id
_entity_poly.type
_entity_poly.pdbx_seq_one_letter_code
_entity_poly.pdbx_strand_id
1 'polypeptide(L)'
;MKKLLVAAMTVGVAVALSPTAAAELSWTMPNLVGMDLQGAQDAIQSLTRGAVWFSGSTDLTGKGRAQIIDRNWQVCTSTPAAGATITTSTAVRFGVVRDKEKCP
;
A
#
# COMPACT_ATOMS: atom_id res chain seq x y z
N MET A 1 -12.23 -63.36 40.90
CA MET A 1 -12.18 -61.90 41.11
C MET A 1 -10.76 -61.40 40.88
N LYS A 2 -10.50 -60.73 39.74
CA LYS A 2 -9.40 -59.79 39.41
C LYS A 2 -9.32 -59.76 37.87
N LYS A 3 -9.93 -58.75 37.26
CA LYS A 3 -9.30 -57.60 36.58
C LYS A 3 -8.70 -57.96 35.21
N LEU A 4 -9.19 -57.30 34.17
CA LEU A 4 -8.39 -56.74 33.07
C LEU A 4 -9.23 -55.69 32.34
N LEU A 5 -9.07 -54.44 32.74
CA LEU A 5 -9.48 -53.26 31.97
C LEU A 5 -8.38 -53.02 30.93
N VAL A 6 -8.70 -53.18 29.65
CA VAL A 6 -7.83 -52.78 28.55
C VAL A 6 -8.13 -51.31 28.26
N ALA A 7 -7.28 -50.41 28.74
CA ALA A 7 -7.30 -49.01 28.34
C ALA A 7 -6.50 -48.88 27.04
N ALA A 8 -7.19 -48.66 25.92
CA ALA A 8 -6.55 -48.28 24.67
C ALA A 8 -6.09 -46.81 24.77
N MET A 9 -4.80 -46.59 25.01
CA MET A 9 -4.18 -45.27 24.85
C MET A 9 -3.90 -45.03 23.37
N THR A 10 -4.74 -44.23 22.72
CA THR A 10 -4.43 -43.60 21.44
C THR A 10 -3.46 -42.45 21.68
N VAL A 11 -2.19 -42.65 21.34
CA VAL A 11 -1.20 -41.56 21.31
C VAL A 11 -1.49 -40.71 20.07
N GLY A 12 -2.21 -39.62 20.26
CA GLY A 12 -2.38 -38.59 19.22
C GLY A 12 -1.09 -37.79 19.07
N VAL A 13 -0.39 -37.96 17.96
CA VAL A 13 0.75 -37.10 17.59
C VAL A 13 0.19 -35.75 17.15
N ALA A 14 0.24 -34.75 18.03
CA ALA A 14 -0.08 -33.38 17.69
C ALA A 14 1.11 -32.75 16.94
N VAL A 15 1.01 -32.66 15.61
CA VAL A 15 1.95 -31.88 14.80
C VAL A 15 1.63 -30.41 15.01
N ALA A 16 2.43 -29.73 15.84
CA ALA A 16 2.35 -28.28 16.00
C ALA A 16 2.93 -27.60 14.75
N LEU A 17 2.05 -27.21 13.81
CA LEU A 17 2.41 -26.31 12.72
C LEU A 17 2.47 -24.88 13.27
N SER A 18 3.68 -24.37 13.51
CA SER A 18 3.86 -22.92 13.76
C SER A 18 3.47 -22.14 12.49
N PRO A 19 2.64 -21.09 12.57
CA PRO A 19 2.39 -20.26 11.41
C PRO A 19 3.66 -19.50 11.05
N THR A 20 4.25 -19.80 9.90
CA THR A 20 5.24 -18.92 9.27
C THR A 20 4.53 -17.61 8.92
N ALA A 21 4.91 -16.51 9.58
CA ALA A 21 4.45 -15.19 9.22
C ALA A 21 4.82 -14.92 7.75
N ALA A 22 3.82 -14.80 6.88
CA ALA A 22 4.05 -14.40 5.50
C ALA A 22 4.58 -12.97 5.49
N ALA A 23 5.68 -12.71 4.78
CA ALA A 23 6.19 -11.36 4.60
C ALA A 23 5.17 -10.54 3.79
N GLU A 24 4.88 -9.31 4.24
CA GLU A 24 4.00 -8.39 3.51
C GLU A 24 4.66 -8.03 2.16
N LEU A 25 3.84 -7.96 1.10
CA LEU A 25 4.31 -7.48 -0.20
C LEU A 25 4.83 -6.05 -0.06
N SER A 26 5.96 -5.78 -0.70
CA SER A 26 6.58 -4.46 -0.67
C SER A 26 7.15 -4.04 -2.03
N TRP A 27 7.20 -2.73 -2.24
CA TRP A 27 7.70 -2.07 -3.45
C TRP A 27 8.50 -0.82 -3.06
N THR A 28 9.21 -0.24 -4.03
CA THR A 28 9.91 1.05 -3.87
C THR A 28 9.09 2.17 -4.50
N MET A 29 8.89 3.26 -3.77
CA MET A 29 8.16 4.42 -4.24
C MET A 29 8.86 5.06 -5.44
N PRO A 30 8.21 5.16 -6.61
CA PRO A 30 8.81 5.78 -7.78
C PRO A 30 8.87 7.31 -7.62
N ASN A 31 9.79 7.94 -8.34
CA ASN A 31 9.77 9.39 -8.47
C ASN A 31 8.72 9.81 -9.50
N LEU A 32 7.61 10.37 -9.03
CA LEU A 32 6.47 10.80 -9.85
C LEU A 32 6.30 12.32 -9.93
N VAL A 33 7.28 13.09 -9.44
CA VAL A 33 7.24 14.56 -9.51
C VAL A 33 7.22 15.00 -10.98
N GLY A 34 6.30 15.92 -11.31
CA GLY A 34 6.10 16.43 -12.67
C GLY A 34 5.08 15.67 -13.50
N MET A 35 4.63 14.49 -13.06
CA MET A 35 3.55 13.76 -13.71
C MET A 35 2.18 14.37 -13.37
N ASP A 36 1.19 14.18 -14.24
CA ASP A 36 -0.19 14.49 -13.88
C ASP A 36 -0.72 13.53 -12.79
N LEU A 37 -1.67 13.99 -11.97
CA LEU A 37 -2.16 13.23 -10.82
C LEU A 37 -2.82 11.90 -11.22
N GLN A 38 -3.45 11.82 -12.40
CA GLN A 38 -3.99 10.53 -12.88
C GLN A 38 -2.86 9.58 -13.26
N GLY A 39 -1.88 10.05 -14.02
CA GLY A 39 -0.70 9.25 -14.37
C GLY A 39 0.05 8.74 -13.13
N ALA A 40 0.16 9.57 -12.09
CA ALA A 40 0.83 9.18 -10.85
C ALA A 40 0.07 8.08 -10.09
N GLN A 41 -1.28 8.15 -10.08
CA GLN A 41 -2.13 7.10 -9.53
C GLN A 41 -2.00 5.79 -10.31
N ASP A 42 -2.09 5.87 -11.64
CA ASP A 42 -1.98 4.72 -12.54
C ASP A 42 -0.60 4.04 -12.40
N ALA A 43 0.47 4.82 -12.18
CA ALA A 43 1.82 4.32 -11.96
C ALA A 43 1.92 3.48 -10.67
N ILE A 44 1.29 3.92 -9.57
CA ILE A 44 1.25 3.15 -8.31
C ILE A 44 0.43 1.87 -8.47
N GLN A 45 -0.72 1.95 -9.12
CA GLN A 45 -1.56 0.78 -9.38
C GLN A 45 -0.83 -0.24 -10.26
N SER A 46 -0.15 0.22 -11.32
CA SER A 46 0.65 -0.63 -12.21
C SER A 46 1.82 -1.29 -11.47
N LEU A 47 2.62 -0.50 -10.73
CA LEU A 47 3.77 -1.00 -9.95
C LEU A 47 3.35 -2.08 -8.95
N THR A 48 2.23 -1.87 -8.26
CA THR A 48 1.74 -2.76 -7.21
C THR A 48 0.81 -3.85 -7.73
N ARG A 49 0.57 -3.90 -9.05
CA ARG A 49 -0.39 -4.81 -9.69
C ARG A 49 -1.79 -4.72 -9.06
N GLY A 50 -2.18 -3.51 -8.68
CA GLY A 50 -3.46 -3.19 -8.05
C GLY A 50 -3.51 -3.43 -6.52
N ALA A 51 -2.42 -3.88 -5.89
CA ALA A 51 -2.41 -4.10 -4.45
C ALA A 51 -2.50 -2.81 -3.63
N VAL A 52 -2.05 -1.68 -4.19
CA VAL A 52 -2.28 -0.33 -3.66
C VAL A 52 -3.12 0.43 -4.68
N TRP A 53 -4.44 0.39 -4.47
CA TRP A 53 -5.40 0.95 -5.43
C TRP A 53 -5.70 2.43 -5.20
N PHE A 54 -5.87 2.81 -3.94
CA PHE A 54 -6.24 4.16 -3.56
C PHE A 54 -5.02 4.99 -3.19
N SER A 55 -5.00 6.24 -3.67
CA SER A 55 -4.09 7.25 -3.17
C SER A 55 -4.86 8.53 -2.88
N GLY A 56 -4.38 9.32 -1.92
CA GLY A 56 -4.92 10.64 -1.64
C GLY A 56 -4.18 11.73 -2.41
N SER A 57 -4.78 12.91 -2.49
CA SER A 57 -4.12 14.10 -3.03
C SER A 57 -4.41 15.34 -2.17
N THR A 58 -3.58 16.37 -2.29
CA THR A 58 -3.78 17.65 -1.60
C THR A 58 -3.25 18.79 -2.46
N ASP A 59 -4.07 19.81 -2.66
CA ASP A 59 -3.67 21.08 -3.27
C ASP A 59 -2.69 21.82 -2.35
N LEU A 60 -1.42 21.83 -2.72
CA LEU A 60 -0.35 22.44 -1.93
C LEU A 60 -0.42 23.97 -1.91
N THR A 61 -1.26 24.60 -2.74
CA THR A 61 -1.45 26.05 -2.70
C THR A 61 -2.30 26.50 -1.51
N GLY A 62 -2.91 25.57 -0.76
CA GLY A 62 -3.79 25.88 0.37
C GLY A 62 -5.15 26.44 -0.03
N LYS A 63 -5.47 26.53 -1.33
CA LYS A 63 -6.73 27.08 -1.85
C LYS A 63 -7.95 26.17 -1.64
N GLY A 64 -7.77 24.95 -1.13
CA GLY A 64 -8.86 24.02 -0.82
C GLY A 64 -9.66 23.55 -2.05
N ARG A 65 -9.07 23.59 -3.24
CA ARG A 65 -9.73 23.17 -4.48
C ARG A 65 -9.81 21.65 -4.56
N ALA A 66 -10.92 21.14 -5.08
CA ALA A 66 -11.08 19.71 -5.37
C ALA A 66 -10.39 19.32 -6.69
N GLN A 67 -9.74 18.16 -6.69
CA GLN A 67 -9.16 17.54 -7.89
C GLN A 67 -10.26 16.78 -8.64
N ILE A 68 -11.08 17.49 -9.44
CA ILE A 68 -12.19 16.85 -10.20
C ILE A 68 -11.69 16.20 -11.49
N ILE A 69 -10.71 16.83 -12.13
CA ILE A 69 -10.05 16.32 -13.33
C ILE A 69 -8.58 16.17 -12.96
N ASP A 70 -8.17 14.98 -12.52
CA ASP A 70 -6.83 14.71 -11.99
C ASP A 70 -5.73 15.06 -13.01
N ARG A 71 -6.02 14.93 -14.30
CA ARG A 71 -5.09 15.33 -15.37
C ARG A 71 -4.77 16.82 -15.44
N ASN A 72 -5.53 17.68 -14.75
CA ASN A 72 -5.28 19.12 -14.65
C ASN A 72 -4.38 19.49 -13.45
N TRP A 73 -3.79 18.50 -12.79
CA TRP A 73 -2.98 18.64 -11.59
C TRP A 73 -1.63 17.97 -11.78
N GLN A 74 -0.57 18.69 -11.43
CA GLN A 74 0.79 18.20 -11.45
C GLN A 74 1.22 17.76 -10.06
N VAL A 75 1.88 16.61 -9.96
CA VAL A 75 2.51 16.12 -8.73
C VAL A 75 3.77 16.93 -8.42
N CYS A 76 3.83 17.47 -7.22
CA CYS A 76 4.96 18.20 -6.65
C CYS A 76 5.69 17.38 -5.59
N THR A 77 4.95 16.63 -4.78
CA THR A 77 5.52 15.79 -3.72
C THR A 77 4.75 14.48 -3.60
N SER A 78 5.34 13.50 -2.91
CA SER A 78 4.69 12.25 -2.58
C SER A 78 5.01 11.81 -1.16
N THR A 79 4.10 11.07 -0.55
CA THR A 79 4.27 10.38 0.73
C THR A 79 3.81 8.93 0.54
N PRO A 80 4.65 7.91 0.81
CA PRO A 80 6.09 8.02 1.11
C PRO A 80 6.89 8.76 0.02
N ALA A 81 8.09 9.26 0.36
CA ALA A 81 8.95 9.92 -0.62
C ALA A 81 9.53 8.90 -1.62
N ALA A 82 10.00 9.36 -2.78
CA ALA A 82 10.66 8.50 -3.76
C ALA A 82 11.83 7.72 -3.11
N GLY A 83 11.93 6.43 -3.45
CA GLY A 83 12.90 5.51 -2.85
C GLY A 83 12.46 4.86 -1.53
N ALA A 84 11.40 5.36 -0.88
CA ALA A 84 10.87 4.74 0.33
C ALA A 84 10.06 3.47 0.04
N THR A 85 9.84 2.65 1.06
CA THR A 85 9.06 1.42 0.94
C THR A 85 7.55 1.73 0.88
N ILE A 86 6.87 1.05 -0.04
CA ILE A 86 5.41 0.91 -0.08
C ILE A 86 5.08 -0.53 0.28
N THR A 87 4.02 -0.73 1.05
CA THR A 87 3.39 -2.01 1.35
C THR A 87 1.89 -1.95 1.05
N THR A 88 1.17 -3.07 1.18
CA THR A 88 -0.29 -3.10 0.97
C THR A 88 -1.07 -2.22 1.95
N SER A 89 -0.50 -1.95 3.12
CA SER A 89 -1.04 -1.08 4.15
C SER A 89 -0.60 0.39 4.04
N THR A 90 0.28 0.72 3.09
CA THR A 90 0.81 2.08 2.92
C THR A 90 -0.23 3.01 2.29
N ALA A 91 -0.54 4.09 2.99
CA ALA A 91 -1.35 5.18 2.45
C ALA A 91 -0.50 6.10 1.57
N VAL A 92 -0.60 5.94 0.24
CA VAL A 92 0.07 6.83 -0.71
C VAL A 92 -0.68 8.15 -0.83
N ARG A 93 0.04 9.28 -0.76
CA ARG A 93 -0.53 10.63 -0.90
C ARG A 93 0.33 11.50 -1.82
N PHE A 94 -0.31 12.25 -2.71
CA PHE A 94 0.34 13.21 -3.60
C PHE A 94 0.07 14.65 -3.17
N GLY A 95 1.11 15.45 -3.08
CA GLY A 95 0.98 16.90 -3.05
C GLY A 95 0.95 17.41 -4.48
N VAL A 96 -0.08 18.17 -4.84
CA VAL A 96 -0.31 18.63 -6.21
C VAL A 96 -0.55 20.13 -6.29
N VAL A 97 -0.34 20.69 -7.48
CA VAL A 97 -0.78 22.04 -7.86
C VAL A 97 -1.51 21.96 -9.20
N ARG A 98 -2.30 22.98 -9.57
CA ARG A 98 -2.90 22.97 -10.91
C ARG A 98 -1.80 23.11 -11.96
N ASP A 99 -2.02 22.53 -13.13
CA ASP A 99 -1.05 22.59 -14.21
C ASP A 99 -0.53 24.02 -14.44
N LYS A 100 0.79 24.12 -14.65
CA LYS A 100 1.52 25.38 -14.85
C LYS A 100 1.60 26.28 -13.61
N GLU A 101 1.00 25.93 -12.48
CA GLU A 101 1.34 26.53 -11.20
C GLU A 101 2.71 26.01 -10.72
N LYS A 102 3.45 26.84 -9.96
CA LYS A 102 4.75 26.48 -9.44
C LYS A 102 4.61 25.59 -8.21
N CYS A 103 5.33 24.46 -8.19
CA CYS A 103 5.46 23.66 -6.98
C CYS A 103 6.20 24.46 -5.88
N PRO A 104 5.72 24.43 -4.63
CA PRO A 104 6.39 25.07 -3.50
C PRO A 104 7.74 24.43 -3.17
#